data_AF-A0A1H7AYX5-F1
#
_entry.id   AF-A0A1H7AYX5-F1
#
_cell.length_a   1.000
_cell.length_b   1.000
_cell.length_c   1.000
_cell.angle_alpha   90.00
_cell.angle_beta   90.00
_cell.angle_gamma   90.00
#
_symmetry.space_group_name_H-M   'P 1'
#
loop_
_entity.id
_entity.type
_entity.pdbx_description
1 polymer ?
#
loop_
_entity_poly.entity_id
_entity_poly.type
_entity_poly.pdbx_seq_one_letter_code
_entity_poly.pdbx_strand_id
1 'polypeptide(L)'
;MLTCQKCGKVITEKEALVHKEAKNEQSIICPDCFKAATGVDYKTFAFRKESAKQTFFAVIFCLAATIYAFIEKGPIYGVFGIAATILIYLFASKVK
;
A
#
# COMPACT_ATOMS: atom_id res chain seq x y z
N MET A 1 27.14 -8.14 0.38
CA MET A 1 26.56 -9.43 0.82
C MET A 1 26.06 -9.22 2.24
N LEU A 2 24.80 -9.51 2.51
CA LEU A 2 24.17 -9.21 3.80
C LEU A 2 23.75 -10.50 4.49
N THR A 3 23.92 -10.58 5.79
CA THR A 3 23.53 -11.77 6.56
C THR A 3 22.18 -11.52 7.23
N CYS A 4 21.25 -12.44 7.00
CA CYS A 4 19.97 -12.48 7.68
C CYS A 4 20.14 -12.59 9.20
N GLN A 5 19.66 -11.62 9.97
CA GLN A 5 19.80 -11.62 11.44
C GLN A 5 18.92 -12.69 12.13
N LYS A 6 17.87 -13.19 11.46
CA LYS A 6 16.98 -14.24 12.00
C LYS A 6 17.42 -15.67 11.66
N CYS A 7 18.09 -15.85 10.53
CA CYS A 7 18.32 -17.17 9.93
C CYS A 7 19.78 -17.44 9.58
N GLY A 8 20.67 -16.45 9.69
CA GLY A 8 22.10 -16.58 9.38
C GLY A 8 22.43 -16.78 7.90
N LYS A 9 21.43 -16.82 7.01
CA LYS A 9 21.62 -17.00 5.57
C LYS A 9 22.26 -15.76 4.92
N VAL A 10 23.23 -15.98 4.05
CA VAL A 10 23.83 -14.92 3.22
C VAL A 10 22.87 -14.59 2.08
N ILE A 11 22.53 -13.32 1.95
CA ILE A 11 21.58 -12.77 0.97
C ILE A 11 22.26 -11.67 0.15
N THR A 12 21.77 -11.47 -1.07
CA THR A 12 22.20 -10.36 -1.92
C THR A 12 21.53 -9.05 -1.48
N GLU A 13 22.15 -7.90 -1.77
CA GLU A 13 21.62 -6.59 -1.35
C GLU A 13 20.24 -6.28 -1.91
N LYS A 14 19.88 -6.86 -3.06
CA LYS A 14 18.56 -6.69 -3.69
C LYS A 14 17.44 -7.42 -2.98
N GLU A 15 17.77 -8.47 -2.22
CA GLU A 15 16.80 -9.35 -1.55
C GLU A 15 16.74 -9.10 -0.04
N ALA A 16 17.62 -8.25 0.48
CA ALA A 16 17.65 -7.89 1.88
C ALA A 16 16.45 -7.00 2.22
N LEU A 17 15.64 -7.45 3.18
CA LEU A 17 14.48 -6.73 3.67
C LEU A 17 14.82 -6.10 5.02
N VAL A 18 14.58 -4.80 5.17
CA VAL A 18 14.74 -4.12 6.46
C VAL A 18 13.44 -4.21 7.25
N HIS A 19 13.47 -4.90 8.37
CA HIS A 19 12.37 -5.00 9.30
C HIS A 19 12.61 -4.05 10.48
N LYS A 20 11.63 -3.20 10.78
CA LYS A 20 11.65 -2.35 11.97
C LYS A 20 10.91 -3.08 13.09
N GLU A 21 11.64 -3.49 14.12
CA GLU A 21 11.04 -4.09 15.31
C GLU A 21 10.59 -3.01 16.31
N ALA A 22 9.74 -3.40 17.26
CA ALA A 22 9.11 -2.50 18.23
C ALA A 22 10.09 -1.71 19.10
N LYS A 23 11.36 -2.14 19.19
CA LYS A 23 12.43 -1.47 19.95
C LYS A 23 13.27 -0.48 19.14
N ASN A 24 12.79 -0.02 17.98
CA ASN A 24 13.56 0.84 17.06
C ASN A 24 14.81 0.18 16.45
N GLU A 25 15.00 -1.13 16.65
CA GLU A 25 16.07 -1.89 16.01
C GLU A 25 15.66 -2.25 14.57
N GLN A 26 16.55 -1.94 13.63
CA GLN A 26 16.41 -2.30 12.22
C GLN A 26 17.15 -3.61 11.99
N SER A 27 16.41 -4.69 11.79
CA SER A 27 16.98 -6.00 11.50
C SER A 27 16.89 -6.32 10.01
N ILE A 28 17.97 -6.86 9.45
CA ILE A 28 17.99 -7.33 8.06
C ILE A 28 17.47 -8.76 8.05
N ILE A 29 16.37 -8.99 7.34
CA ILE A 29 15.71 -10.30 7.24
C ILE A 29 15.60 -10.78 5.80
N CYS A 30 15.44 -12.08 5.66
CA CYS A 30 15.27 -12.75 4.37
C CYS A 30 13.79 -12.78 3.93
N PRO A 31 13.49 -12.95 2.62
CA PRO A 31 12.11 -13.11 2.13
C PRO A 31 11.37 -14.29 2.78
N ASP A 32 12.08 -15.42 3.01
CA ASP A 32 11.52 -16.60 3.67
C ASP A 32 11.14 -16.30 5.13
N CYS A 33 11.98 -15.52 5.81
CA CYS A 33 11.80 -15.06 7.18
C CYS A 33 10.63 -14.10 7.30
N PHE A 34 10.48 -13.22 6.30
CA PHE A 34 9.33 -12.32 6.18
C PHE A 34 8.04 -13.11 5.98
N LYS A 35 8.06 -14.13 5.12
CA LYS A 35 6.90 -15.03 4.90
C LYS A 35 6.54 -15.79 6.17
N ALA A 36 7.51 -16.33 6.90
CA ALA A 36 7.28 -17.01 8.17
C ALA A 36 6.68 -16.08 9.24
N ALA A 37 7.11 -14.81 9.28
CA ALA A 37 6.60 -13.84 10.25
C ALA A 37 5.22 -13.27 9.91
N THR A 38 4.91 -13.08 8.62
CA THR A 38 3.69 -12.38 8.17
C THR A 38 2.65 -13.30 7.52
N GLY A 39 3.01 -14.55 7.23
CA GLY A 39 2.18 -15.51 6.50
C GLY A 39 1.99 -15.19 5.03
N VAL A 40 2.65 -14.14 4.49
CA VAL A 40 2.48 -13.70 3.10
C VAL A 40 3.82 -13.53 2.38
N ASP A 41 3.85 -13.86 1.10
CA ASP A 41 5.02 -13.63 0.26
C ASP A 41 5.30 -12.14 0.10
N TYR A 42 6.58 -11.75 0.19
CA TYR A 42 7.00 -10.35 0.08
C TYR A 42 6.54 -9.69 -1.23
N LYS A 43 6.57 -10.42 -2.36
CA LYS A 43 6.09 -9.91 -3.65
C LYS A 43 4.61 -9.52 -3.61
N THR A 44 3.78 -10.35 -2.97
CA THR A 44 2.34 -10.10 -2.81
C THR A 44 2.08 -8.93 -1.86
N PHE A 45 2.91 -8.77 -0.82
CA PHE A 45 2.86 -7.61 0.06
C PHE A 45 3.27 -6.32 -0.66
N ALA A 46 4.38 -6.35 -1.41
CA ALA A 46 4.89 -5.22 -2.17
C ALA A 46 3.89 -4.76 -3.24
N PHE A 47 3.32 -5.70 -3.99
CA PHE A 47 2.26 -5.43 -4.97
C PHE A 47 1.05 -4.75 -4.32
N ARG A 48 0.52 -5.32 -3.23
CA ARG A 48 -0.61 -4.73 -2.50
C ARG A 48 -0.31 -3.32 -1.98
N LYS A 49 0.91 -3.07 -1.52
CA LYS A 49 1.36 -1.76 -1.07
C LYS A 49 1.41 -0.74 -2.21
N GLU A 50 1.88 -1.14 -3.38
CA GLU A 50 1.94 -0.27 -4.56
C GLU A 50 0.55 0.04 -5.10
N SER A 51 -0.33 -0.97 -5.21
CA SER A 51 -1.74 -0.76 -5.56
C SER A 51 -2.44 0.17 -4.57
N ALA A 52 -2.21 0.00 -3.26
CA ALA A 52 -2.76 0.89 -2.24
C ALA A 52 -2.29 2.35 -2.43
N LYS A 53 -0.99 2.55 -2.73
CA LYS A 53 -0.46 3.89 -3.02
C LYS A 53 -1.11 4.52 -4.24
N GLN A 54 -1.28 3.76 -5.33
CA GLN A 54 -1.94 4.25 -6.54
C GLN A 54 -3.40 4.62 -6.29
N THR A 55 -4.16 3.75 -5.60
CA THR A 55 -5.57 4.03 -5.25
C THR A 55 -5.69 5.26 -4.34
N PHE A 56 -4.76 5.46 -3.41
CA PHE A 56 -4.75 6.62 -2.53
C PHE A 56 -4.66 7.93 -3.31
N PHE A 57 -3.73 8.02 -4.28
CA PHE A 57 -3.62 9.20 -5.13
C PHE A 57 -4.86 9.44 -6.00
N ALA A 58 -5.44 8.37 -6.56
CA ALA A 58 -6.66 8.46 -7.35
C ALA A 58 -7.85 8.99 -6.52
N VAL A 59 -8.00 8.52 -5.28
CA VAL A 59 -9.06 8.98 -4.36
C VAL A 59 -8.89 10.45 -4.02
N ILE A 60 -7.67 10.91 -3.74
CA ILE A 60 -7.39 12.33 -3.47
C ILE A 60 -7.80 13.19 -4.66
N PHE A 61 -7.42 12.80 -5.87
CA PHE A 61 -7.79 13.55 -7.07
C PHE A 61 -9.30 13.62 -7.27
N CYS A 62 -10.01 12.50 -7.08
CA CYS A 62 -11.45 12.48 -7.20
C CYS A 62 -12.11 13.37 -6.14
N LEU A 63 -11.65 13.33 -4.88
CA LEU A 63 -12.14 14.21 -3.82
C LEU A 63 -11.94 15.69 -4.17
N ALA A 64 -10.77 16.08 -4.69
CA ALA A 64 -10.53 17.45 -5.14
C ALA A 64 -11.52 17.87 -6.25
N ALA A 65 -11.79 16.99 -7.21
CA ALA A 65 -12.78 17.23 -8.25
C ALA A 65 -14.20 17.34 -7.68
N THR A 66 -14.57 16.54 -6.67
CA THR A 66 -15.89 16.65 -6.02
C THR A 66 -16.06 17.98 -5.29
N ILE A 67 -15.01 18.47 -4.62
CA ILE A 67 -15.00 19.75 -3.92
C ILE A 67 -15.17 20.89 -4.94
N TYR A 68 -14.42 20.83 -6.04
CA TYR A 68 -14.53 21.80 -7.12
C TYR A 68 -15.94 21.84 -7.72
N ALA A 69 -16.52 20.69 -8.02
CA ALA A 69 -17.89 20.59 -8.55
C ALA A 69 -18.94 21.11 -7.56
N PHE A 70 -18.75 20.91 -6.26
CA PHE A 70 -19.63 21.44 -5.22
C PHE A 70 -19.63 22.98 -5.20
N ILE A 71 -18.46 23.61 -5.39
CA ILE A 71 -18.32 25.07 -5.39
C ILE A 71 -18.93 25.67 -6.66
N GLU A 72 -18.68 25.08 -7.84
CA GLU A 72 -19.06 25.70 -9.12
C GLU A 72 -20.49 25.35 -9.59
N LYS A 73 -20.94 24.11 -9.32
CA LYS A 73 -22.23 23.59 -9.82
C LYS A 73 -23.25 23.33 -8.72
N GLY A 74 -22.88 23.53 -7.45
CA GLY A 74 -23.74 23.37 -6.30
C GLY A 74 -23.81 21.94 -5.74
N PRO A 75 -24.63 21.71 -4.69
CA PRO A 75 -24.49 20.55 -3.81
C PRO A 75 -24.86 19.21 -4.46
N ILE A 76 -25.76 19.21 -5.44
CA ILE A 76 -26.21 17.99 -6.13
C ILE A 76 -25.04 17.32 -6.86
N TYR A 77 -24.17 18.10 -7.51
CA TYR A 77 -23.03 17.58 -8.25
C TYR A 77 -21.92 17.06 -7.33
N GLY A 78 -21.78 17.63 -6.12
CA GLY A 78 -20.87 17.07 -5.12
C GLY A 78 -21.32 15.71 -4.59
N VAL A 79 -22.63 15.50 -4.40
CA VAL A 79 -23.18 14.19 -4.00
C VAL A 79 -22.90 13.12 -5.07
N PHE A 80 -23.11 13.46 -6.36
CA PHE A 80 -22.74 12.56 -7.46
C PHE A 80 -21.24 12.26 -7.49
N GLY A 81 -20.41 13.28 -7.25
CA GLY A 81 -18.96 13.10 -7.14
C GLY A 81 -18.57 12.12 -6.04
N ILE A 82 -19.15 12.25 -4.85
CA ILE A 82 -18.89 11.35 -3.71
C ILE A 82 -19.37 9.93 -4.02
N ALA A 83 -20.53 9.77 -4.67
CA ALA A 83 -20.99 8.45 -5.09
C ALA A 83 -20.02 7.78 -6.07
N ALA A 84 -19.47 8.55 -7.02
CA ALA A 84 -18.48 8.06 -7.98
C ALA A 84 -17.15 7.68 -7.29
N THR A 85 -16.67 8.46 -6.32
CA THR A 85 -15.43 8.13 -5.59
C THR A 85 -15.57 6.83 -4.79
N ILE A 86 -16.72 6.62 -4.14
CA ILE A 86 -17.03 5.40 -3.40
C ILE A 86 -17.06 4.19 -4.35
N LEU A 87 -17.70 4.32 -5.52
CA LEU A 87 -17.72 3.25 -6.52
C LEU A 87 -16.32 2.87 -6.98
N ILE A 88 -15.49 3.84 -7.35
CA ILE A 88 -14.11 3.59 -7.79
C ILE A 88 -13.30 2.91 -6.68
N TYR A 89 -13.45 3.37 -5.43
CA TYR A 89 -12.77 2.77 -4.29
C TYR A 89 -13.19 1.31 -4.06
N LEU A 90 -14.49 1.01 -4.15
CA LEU A 90 -15.00 -0.36 -4.00
C LEU A 90 -14.49 -1.26 -5.13
N PHE A 91 -14.50 -0.79 -6.37
CA PHE A 91 -13.95 -1.54 -7.49
C PHE A 91 -12.45 -1.81 -7.30
N ALA A 92 -11.66 -0.79 -6.98
CA ALA A 92 -10.22 -0.93 -6.77
C ALA A 92 -9.88 -1.86 -5.59
N SER A 93 -10.71 -1.88 -4.54
CA SER A 93 -10.54 -2.77 -3.39
C SER A 93 -10.99 -4.21 -3.66
N LYS A 94 -11.90 -4.41 -4.63
CA LYS A 94 -12.44 -5.71 -5.03
C LYS A 94 -11.63 -6.40 -6.12
N VAL A 95 -10.70 -5.71 -6.80
CA VAL A 95 -9.73 -6.35 -7.69
C VAL A 95 -8.80 -7.22 -6.84
N LYS A 96 -9.19 -8.48 -6.67
CA LYS A 96 -8.43 -9.54 -5.99
C LYS A 96 -7.40 -10.14 -6.92
#